data_AF-A0A950DWV6-F1
#
_entry.id   AF-A0A950DWV6-F1
#
_cell.length_a   1.000
_cell.length_b   1.000
_cell.length_c   1.000
_cell.angle_alpha   90.00
_cell.angle_beta   90.00
_cell.angle_gamma   90.00
#
_symmetry.space_group_name_H-M   'P 1'
#
loop_
_entity.id
_entity.type
_entity.pdbx_description
1 polymer ?
#
loop_
_entity_poly.entity_id
_entity_poly.type
_entity_poly.pdbx_seq_one_letter_code
_entity_poly.pdbx_strand_id
1 'polypeptide(L)'
;WTIVNNGAWDYAADTRGYTVGALLELHARSWSARFVEALMPKIANGVDLEWNLARARGNNLEFEFRPRLAQRHKTALRLLAYRNVADMGNYRQAITEFLAHQTAVPDIIGTRRQGRTKNGIGLNLEQELSHTTRAFLRIGAGDGRNESFAYTEVDQTVSFGADQAGNRWRRPHDKFGAAFVMNGIVAAHQQYLALGGQGFLLGDGGLNYGREKIVEGYYTAHIWRGVFAAADLQHINNPGYNRDRGPAWVPAARLHVDF
;
A
#
# COMPACT_ATOMS: atom_id res chain seq x y z
N TRP A 1 -9.70 0.35 -0.21
CA TRP A 1 -8.92 -0.64 0.55
C TRP A 1 -7.46 -0.22 0.80
N THR A 2 -6.63 0.15 -0.19
CA THR A 2 -5.22 0.58 0.07
C THR A 2 -5.08 1.89 0.86
N ILE A 3 -6.18 2.57 1.22
CA ILE A 3 -6.23 3.80 2.04
C ILE A 3 -5.53 3.62 3.40
N VAL A 4 -5.45 2.39 3.90
CA VAL A 4 -4.81 2.06 5.18
C VAL A 4 -3.31 2.37 5.20
N ASN A 5 -2.64 2.44 4.04
CA ASN A 5 -1.20 2.69 3.95
C ASN A 5 -0.80 3.37 2.61
N ASN A 6 0.49 3.57 2.35
CA ASN A 6 0.99 3.83 1.01
C ASN A 6 0.93 2.53 0.19
N GLY A 7 -0.01 2.42 -0.75
CA GLY A 7 -0.21 1.22 -1.56
C GLY A 7 1.04 0.72 -2.29
N ALA A 8 1.96 1.60 -2.68
CA ALA A 8 3.19 1.23 -3.40
C ALA A 8 4.34 0.81 -2.48
N TRP A 9 4.16 0.87 -1.16
CA TRP A 9 5.15 0.38 -0.20
C TRP A 9 4.95 -1.12 0.04
N ASP A 10 5.81 -1.92 -0.58
CA ASP A 10 5.85 -3.37 -0.40
C ASP A 10 6.52 -3.70 0.94
N TYR A 11 5.81 -3.49 2.05
CA TYR A 11 6.36 -3.66 3.39
C TYR A 11 6.67 -5.13 3.70
N ALA A 12 7.77 -5.37 4.40
CA ALA A 12 8.19 -6.71 4.78
C ALA A 12 7.23 -7.32 5.81
N ALA A 13 6.57 -8.41 5.44
CA ALA A 13 5.64 -9.16 6.29
C ALA A 13 5.47 -10.60 5.79
N ASP A 14 5.01 -11.47 6.68
CA ASP A 14 4.37 -12.74 6.32
C ASP A 14 2.94 -12.48 5.78
N THR A 15 2.28 -13.53 5.29
CA THR A 15 0.89 -13.46 4.77
C THR A 15 -0.12 -12.89 5.78
N ARG A 16 0.19 -12.93 7.09
CA ARG A 16 -0.69 -12.45 8.17
C ARG A 16 -0.43 -10.99 8.52
N GLY A 17 0.62 -10.38 7.97
CA GLY A 17 1.00 -9.00 8.23
C GLY A 17 2.03 -8.82 9.36
N TYR A 18 2.71 -9.89 9.80
CA TYR A 18 3.73 -9.82 10.85
C TYR A 18 5.15 -9.98 10.29
N THR A 19 6.13 -9.37 10.94
CA THR A 19 7.56 -9.61 10.66
C THR A 19 8.39 -9.48 11.93
N VAL A 20 9.62 -9.95 11.87
CA VAL A 20 10.65 -9.72 12.87
C VAL A 20 11.68 -8.76 12.28
N GLY A 21 12.12 -7.77 13.04
CA GLY A 21 13.09 -6.80 12.56
C GLY A 21 13.69 -5.96 13.67
N ALA A 22 14.67 -5.16 13.29
CA ALA A 22 15.26 -4.13 14.14
C ALA A 22 14.82 -2.75 13.64
N LEU A 23 14.40 -1.89 14.57
CA LEU A 23 14.03 -0.50 14.34
C LEU A 23 14.99 0.40 15.10
N LEU A 24 15.55 1.39 14.41
CA LEU A 24 16.34 2.46 14.99
C LEU A 24 15.61 3.78 14.74
N GLU A 25 15.39 4.56 15.81
CA GLU A 25 14.74 5.87 15.73
C GLU A 25 15.62 6.95 16.33
N LEU A 26 15.65 8.10 15.65
CA LEU A 26 16.22 9.35 16.16
C LEU A 26 15.11 10.38 16.22
N HIS A 27 14.89 10.95 17.42
CA HIS A 27 13.86 11.95 17.64
C HIS A 27 14.47 13.30 18.01
N ALA A 28 14.07 14.33 17.28
CA ALA A 28 14.28 15.72 17.63
C ALA A 28 12.94 16.43 17.82
N ARG A 29 13.00 17.72 18.18
CA ARG A 29 11.80 18.52 18.44
C ARG A 29 10.87 18.64 17.22
N SER A 30 11.43 18.84 16.03
CA SER A 30 10.69 19.13 14.80
C SER A 30 10.84 18.05 13.73
N TRP A 31 11.64 17.01 13.98
CA TRP A 31 11.85 15.93 13.01
C TRP A 31 12.12 14.60 13.72
N SER A 32 11.98 13.51 12.98
CA SER A 32 12.47 12.19 13.37
C SER A 32 12.95 11.42 12.15
N ALA A 33 13.95 10.57 12.34
CA ALA A 33 14.43 9.64 11.33
C ALA A 33 14.28 8.21 11.85
N ARG A 34 13.82 7.31 11.00
CA ARG A 34 13.57 5.90 11.33
C ARG A 34 14.23 5.01 10.30
N PHE A 35 14.96 4.01 10.75
CA PHE A 35 15.47 2.95 9.90
C PHE A 35 14.97 1.61 10.40
N VAL A 36 14.44 0.78 9.50
CA VAL A 36 14.00 -0.58 9.79
C VAL A 36 14.70 -1.56 8.87
N GLU A 37 15.27 -2.61 9.44
CA GLU A 37 15.63 -3.84 8.73
C GLU A 37 14.77 -4.99 9.25
N ALA A 38 13.98 -5.60 8.37
CA ALA A 38 13.02 -6.63 8.72
C ALA A 38 13.16 -7.87 7.84
N LEU A 39 12.77 -9.02 8.37
CA LEU A 39 12.73 -10.28 7.65
C LEU A 39 11.66 -10.23 6.55
N MET A 40 11.97 -10.83 5.42
CA MET A 40 11.05 -11.03 4.29
C MET A 40 10.60 -12.50 4.24
N PRO A 41 9.44 -12.80 3.63
CA PRO A 41 9.02 -14.19 3.45
C PRO A 41 9.96 -14.94 2.49
N LYS A 42 9.98 -16.27 2.58
CA LYS A 42 10.81 -17.13 1.69
C LYS A 42 10.30 -17.13 0.24
N ILE A 43 9.00 -16.96 0.06
CA ILE A 43 8.31 -16.86 -1.23
C ILE A 43 7.37 -15.66 -1.21
N ALA A 44 6.95 -15.18 -2.38
CA ALA A 44 6.00 -14.08 -2.46
C ALA A 44 4.72 -14.40 -1.67
N ASN A 45 4.34 -13.49 -0.78
CA ASN A 45 3.19 -13.53 0.12
C ASN A 45 3.12 -14.82 0.97
N GLY A 46 4.27 -15.38 1.36
CA GLY A 46 4.36 -16.61 2.17
C GLY A 46 4.32 -16.40 3.68
N VAL A 47 3.98 -17.46 4.43
CA VAL A 47 3.93 -17.45 5.91
C VAL A 47 5.32 -17.59 6.54
N ASP A 48 6.22 -18.35 5.91
CA ASP A 48 7.54 -18.61 6.46
C ASP A 48 8.52 -17.47 6.15
N LEU A 49 9.08 -16.87 7.19
CA LEU A 49 10.12 -15.84 7.08
C LEU A 49 11.50 -16.46 6.81
N GLU A 50 12.31 -15.75 6.01
CA GLU A 50 13.72 -16.06 5.78
C GLU A 50 14.57 -15.38 6.85
N TRP A 51 15.20 -16.18 7.71
CA TRP A 51 16.00 -15.71 8.84
C TRP A 51 17.42 -15.29 8.44
N ASN A 52 17.88 -15.69 7.26
CA ASN A 52 19.13 -15.20 6.71
C ASN A 52 18.90 -13.87 5.96
N LEU A 53 19.14 -12.75 6.67
CA LEU A 53 19.04 -11.39 6.13
C LEU A 53 19.86 -11.15 4.85
N ALA A 54 20.93 -11.92 4.61
CA ALA A 54 21.70 -11.82 3.37
C ALA A 54 20.92 -12.32 2.16
N ARG A 55 19.99 -13.28 2.36
CA ARG A 55 19.12 -13.83 1.33
C ARG A 55 17.91 -12.93 1.12
N ALA A 56 17.14 -12.67 2.17
CA ALA A 56 15.94 -11.83 2.06
C ALA A 56 15.78 -10.86 3.23
N ARG A 57 15.53 -9.59 2.93
CA ARG A 57 15.36 -8.51 3.90
C ARG A 57 14.63 -7.32 3.28
N GLY A 58 13.90 -6.58 4.12
CA GLY A 58 13.33 -5.28 3.78
C GLY A 58 14.02 -4.17 4.56
N ASN A 59 14.66 -3.24 3.86
CA ASN A 59 15.26 -2.05 4.44
C ASN A 59 14.34 -0.84 4.18
N ASN A 60 14.00 -0.10 5.23
CA ASN A 60 13.14 1.08 5.14
C ASN A 60 13.82 2.25 5.84
N LEU A 61 13.82 3.42 5.20
CA LEU A 61 14.27 4.67 5.75
C LEU A 61 13.14 5.68 5.66
N GLU A 62 12.67 6.18 6.80
CA GLU A 62 11.67 7.23 6.87
C GLU A 62 12.23 8.48 7.54
N PHE A 63 12.01 9.64 6.93
CA PHE A 63 12.25 10.94 7.53
C PHE A 63 10.92 11.67 7.72
N GLU A 64 10.61 12.02 8.96
CA GLU A 64 9.43 12.79 9.33
C GLU A 64 9.84 14.21 9.73
N PHE A 65 9.19 15.21 9.12
CA PHE A 65 9.32 16.62 9.47
C PHE A 65 7.96 17.17 9.92
N ARG A 66 7.96 17.94 11.02
CA ARG A 66 6.76 18.47 11.67
C ARG A 66 6.77 20.01 11.70
N PRO A 67 6.61 20.67 10.54
CA PRO A 67 6.53 22.11 10.47
C PRO A 67 5.21 22.64 11.05
N ARG A 68 5.14 23.95 11.26
CA ARG A 68 3.89 24.67 11.55
C ARG A 68 3.55 25.53 10.33
N LEU A 69 2.93 24.95 9.31
CA LEU A 69 2.73 25.63 8.01
C LEU A 69 1.62 26.68 8.02
N ALA A 70 0.56 26.50 8.82
CA ALA A 70 -0.59 27.41 8.88
C ALA A 70 -1.09 27.59 10.32
N GLN A 71 -1.28 28.84 10.78
CA GLN A 71 -2.00 29.22 12.02
C GLN A 71 -1.73 28.37 13.28
N ARG A 72 -0.54 27.78 13.43
CA ARG A 72 -0.17 26.81 14.50
C ARG A 72 -0.86 25.44 14.42
N HIS A 73 -1.55 25.11 13.34
CA HIS A 73 -2.07 23.76 13.08
C HIS A 73 -0.93 22.75 12.85
N LYS A 74 -1.21 21.50 13.21
CA LYS A 74 -0.23 20.41 13.13
C LYS A 74 -0.07 19.96 11.68
N THR A 75 1.17 19.84 11.25
CA THR A 75 1.56 19.22 9.99
C THR A 75 2.53 18.08 10.28
N ALA A 76 2.41 16.97 9.57
CA ALA A 76 3.43 15.94 9.49
C ALA A 76 3.71 15.62 8.02
N LEU A 77 4.98 15.73 7.62
CA LEU A 77 5.48 15.36 6.31
C LEU A 77 6.42 14.18 6.50
N ARG A 78 6.16 13.05 5.84
CA ARG A 78 7.01 11.86 5.88
C ARG A 78 7.48 11.50 4.48
N LEU A 79 8.77 11.27 4.36
CA LEU A 79 9.42 10.75 3.17
C LEU A 79 9.93 9.36 3.50
N LEU A 80 9.51 8.38 2.70
CA LEU A 80 9.91 6.98 2.81
C LEU A 80 10.77 6.62 1.61
N ALA A 81 11.84 5.87 1.84
CA ALA A 81 12.53 5.08 0.84
C ALA A 81 12.62 3.64 1.34
N TYR A 82 12.41 2.67 0.46
CA TYR A 82 12.54 1.26 0.82
C TYR A 82 13.32 0.49 -0.24
N ARG A 83 13.95 -0.60 0.21
CA ARG A 83 14.62 -1.59 -0.62
C ARG A 83 14.38 -2.97 -0.03
N ASN A 84 13.70 -3.80 -0.80
CA ASN A 84 13.57 -5.22 -0.52
C ASN A 84 14.62 -5.99 -1.31
N VAL A 85 15.14 -7.04 -0.71
CA VAL A 85 15.96 -8.08 -1.35
C VAL A 85 15.24 -9.40 -1.09
N ALA A 86 14.99 -10.21 -2.11
CA ALA A 86 14.38 -11.53 -1.95
C ALA A 86 14.60 -12.40 -3.21
N ASP A 87 14.00 -13.59 -3.23
CA ASP A 87 13.95 -14.47 -4.40
C ASP A 87 12.77 -14.10 -5.30
N MET A 88 12.89 -12.96 -5.98
CA MET A 88 11.82 -12.37 -6.80
C MET A 88 11.95 -12.78 -8.27
N GLY A 89 10.84 -12.95 -8.96
CA GLY A 89 10.78 -13.06 -10.43
C GLY A 89 11.04 -11.71 -11.13
N ASN A 90 11.26 -11.71 -12.44
CA ASN A 90 11.41 -10.50 -13.25
C ASN A 90 10.39 -10.49 -14.39
N TYR A 91 9.52 -9.48 -14.42
CA TYR A 91 8.42 -9.43 -15.39
C TYR A 91 8.91 -9.42 -16.84
N ARG A 92 9.99 -8.69 -17.15
CA ARG A 92 10.53 -8.64 -18.51
C ARG A 92 11.11 -9.98 -18.93
N GLN A 93 11.84 -10.65 -18.03
CA GLN A 93 12.38 -11.98 -18.30
C GLN A 93 11.24 -12.98 -18.57
N ALA A 94 10.20 -12.99 -17.74
CA ALA A 94 9.07 -13.91 -17.90
C ALA A 94 8.34 -13.68 -19.25
N ILE A 95 8.18 -12.42 -19.66
CA ILE A 95 7.65 -12.06 -20.97
C ILE A 95 8.58 -12.55 -22.10
N THR A 96 9.90 -12.35 -21.98
CA THR A 96 10.85 -12.79 -22.99
C THR A 96 10.86 -14.31 -23.16
N GLU A 97 10.85 -15.08 -22.07
CA GLU A 97 10.79 -16.55 -22.12
C GLU A 97 9.50 -17.06 -22.79
N PHE A 98 8.35 -16.43 -22.48
CA PHE A 98 7.09 -16.72 -23.14
C PHE A 98 7.10 -16.40 -24.65
N LEU A 99 7.57 -15.20 -25.03
CA LEU A 99 7.66 -14.80 -26.44
C LEU A 99 8.65 -15.65 -27.25
N ALA A 100 9.62 -16.28 -26.58
CA ALA A 100 10.53 -17.26 -27.16
C ALA A 100 9.96 -18.69 -27.16
N HIS A 101 8.68 -18.88 -26.79
CA HIS A 101 8.00 -20.17 -26.72
C HIS A 101 8.62 -21.17 -25.74
N GLN A 102 9.30 -20.69 -24.69
CA GLN A 102 9.87 -21.54 -23.64
C GLN A 102 8.83 -21.93 -22.58
N THR A 103 7.80 -21.11 -22.42
CA THR A 103 6.67 -21.34 -21.51
C THR A 103 5.34 -21.15 -22.24
N ALA A 104 4.27 -21.79 -21.75
CA ALA A 104 2.94 -21.68 -22.35
C ALA A 104 2.26 -20.32 -22.07
N VAL A 105 2.60 -19.70 -20.93
CA VAL A 105 2.24 -18.33 -20.52
C VAL A 105 3.43 -17.71 -19.80
N PRO A 106 3.53 -16.37 -19.67
CA PRO A 106 4.56 -15.76 -18.83
C PRO A 106 4.48 -16.29 -17.39
N ASP A 107 5.58 -16.85 -16.88
CA ASP A 107 5.66 -17.41 -15.52
C ASP A 107 6.67 -16.62 -14.68
N ILE A 108 6.17 -15.82 -13.74
CA ILE A 108 7.04 -15.02 -12.87
C ILE A 108 7.83 -15.90 -11.88
N ILE A 109 7.26 -17.03 -11.43
CA ILE A 109 7.89 -17.93 -10.44
C ILE A 109 9.10 -18.63 -11.08
N GLY A 110 8.95 -19.13 -12.31
CA GLY A 110 10.03 -19.76 -13.07
C GLY A 110 11.25 -18.87 -13.28
N THR A 111 11.07 -17.54 -13.26
CA THR A 111 12.17 -16.59 -13.41
C THR A 111 12.84 -16.17 -12.11
N ARG A 112 12.40 -16.64 -10.93
CA ARG A 112 12.91 -16.20 -9.62
C ARG A 112 14.42 -16.35 -9.49
N ARG A 113 15.06 -15.34 -8.89
CA ARG A 113 16.49 -15.37 -8.58
C ARG A 113 16.75 -14.64 -7.27
N GLN A 114 17.44 -15.32 -6.35
CA GLN A 114 17.87 -14.75 -5.08
C GLN A 114 18.71 -13.48 -5.29
N GLY A 115 18.46 -12.49 -4.43
CA GLY A 115 19.23 -11.24 -4.44
C GLY A 115 18.65 -10.17 -5.35
N ARG A 116 17.55 -10.45 -6.06
CA ARG A 116 16.80 -9.42 -6.76
C ARG A 116 16.17 -8.43 -5.78
N THR A 117 15.94 -7.23 -6.27
CA THR A 117 15.52 -6.10 -5.43
C THR A 117 14.24 -5.46 -5.91
N LYS A 118 13.47 -4.91 -4.98
CA LYS A 118 12.36 -4.00 -5.27
C LYS A 118 12.56 -2.75 -4.45
N ASN A 119 12.72 -1.62 -5.14
CA ASN A 119 12.99 -0.33 -4.51
C ASN A 119 11.79 0.59 -4.73
N GLY A 120 11.56 1.49 -3.79
CA GLY A 120 10.55 2.51 -3.96
C GLY A 120 10.66 3.67 -3.00
N ILE A 121 9.82 4.67 -3.24
CA ILE A 121 9.74 5.90 -2.48
C ILE A 121 8.28 6.22 -2.15
N GLY A 122 8.08 6.92 -1.05
CA GLY A 122 6.77 7.36 -0.59
C GLY A 122 6.81 8.77 0.00
N LEU A 123 5.73 9.49 -0.21
CA LEU A 123 5.40 10.75 0.45
C LEU A 123 4.12 10.55 1.24
N ASN A 124 4.08 11.02 2.48
CA ASN A 124 2.86 11.13 3.28
C ASN A 124 2.80 12.52 3.93
N LEU A 125 1.78 13.29 3.58
CA LEU A 125 1.48 14.59 4.18
C LEU A 125 0.17 14.47 4.95
N GLU A 126 0.19 14.87 6.22
CA GLU A 126 -1.00 15.06 7.05
C GLU A 126 -1.06 16.51 7.51
N GLN A 127 -2.24 17.11 7.36
CA GLN A 127 -2.49 18.50 7.69
C GLN A 127 -3.78 18.65 8.48
N GLU A 128 -3.69 19.27 9.65
CA GLU A 128 -4.85 19.80 10.35
C GLU A 128 -5.29 21.10 9.65
N LEU A 129 -6.51 21.13 9.12
CA LEU A 129 -7.06 22.27 8.39
C LEU A 129 -7.86 23.19 9.32
N SER A 130 -8.44 22.62 10.39
CA SER A 130 -9.14 23.32 11.46
C SER A 130 -9.11 22.46 12.72
N HIS A 131 -9.64 22.96 13.84
CA HIS A 131 -9.82 22.16 15.07
C HIS A 131 -10.71 20.92 14.90
N THR A 132 -11.41 20.79 13.77
CA THR A 132 -12.35 19.70 13.51
C THR A 132 -12.11 18.97 12.19
N THR A 133 -11.16 19.44 11.38
CA THR A 133 -10.95 18.94 10.01
C THR A 133 -9.49 18.60 9.80
N ARG A 134 -9.22 17.41 9.25
CA ARG A 134 -7.88 16.95 8.92
C ARG A 134 -7.87 16.38 7.51
N ALA A 135 -6.79 16.59 6.78
CA ALA A 135 -6.60 16.05 5.45
C ALA A 135 -5.26 15.32 5.34
N PHE A 136 -5.19 14.41 4.39
CA PHE A 136 -3.96 13.71 4.06
C PHE A 136 -3.75 13.61 2.55
N LEU A 137 -2.49 13.45 2.16
CA LEU A 137 -2.04 13.09 0.82
C LEU A 137 -0.93 12.05 0.94
N ARG A 138 -1.03 10.97 0.18
CA ARG A 138 0.04 9.99 0.00
C ARG A 138 0.32 9.79 -1.47
N ILE A 139 1.58 9.72 -1.82
CA ILE A 139 2.07 9.39 -3.16
C ILE A 139 3.13 8.33 -2.99
N GLY A 140 3.14 7.30 -3.83
CA GLY A 140 4.14 6.24 -3.77
C GLY A 140 4.47 5.69 -5.14
N ALA A 141 5.72 5.31 -5.32
CA ALA A 141 6.22 4.69 -6.53
C ALA A 141 7.30 3.65 -6.22
N GLY A 142 7.13 2.44 -6.72
CA GLY A 142 8.14 1.39 -6.78
C GLY A 142 8.69 1.24 -8.20
N ASP A 143 9.87 0.64 -8.33
CA ASP A 143 10.49 0.38 -9.64
C ASP A 143 9.69 -0.62 -10.49
N GLY A 144 8.88 -1.47 -9.86
CA GLY A 144 8.01 -2.47 -10.48
C GLY A 144 8.73 -3.46 -11.41
N ARG A 145 10.07 -3.58 -11.29
CA ARG A 145 10.87 -4.39 -12.24
C ARG A 145 10.74 -5.88 -11.94
N ASN A 146 10.70 -6.20 -10.66
CA ASN A 146 10.64 -7.55 -10.13
C ASN A 146 9.28 -7.79 -9.45
N GLU A 147 8.98 -9.07 -9.27
CA GLU A 147 7.76 -9.59 -8.65
C GLU A 147 7.40 -8.79 -7.38
N SER A 148 6.15 -8.34 -7.30
CA SER A 148 5.60 -7.85 -6.03
C SER A 148 5.66 -8.97 -4.99
N PHE A 149 6.00 -8.67 -3.73
CA PHE A 149 6.46 -9.77 -2.88
C PHE A 149 5.75 -9.93 -1.55
N ALA A 150 5.40 -8.88 -0.81
CA ALA A 150 4.89 -9.06 0.57
C ALA A 150 3.54 -8.41 0.84
N TYR A 151 3.17 -7.33 0.14
CA TYR A 151 1.92 -6.62 0.41
C TYR A 151 0.89 -6.78 -0.70
N THR A 152 0.93 -5.89 -1.70
CA THR A 152 0.00 -5.92 -2.82
C THR A 152 0.70 -5.56 -4.10
N GLU A 153 0.10 -5.99 -5.19
CA GLU A 153 0.56 -5.73 -6.56
C GLU A 153 0.23 -4.31 -7.01
N VAL A 154 0.76 -3.30 -6.30
CA VAL A 154 0.65 -1.88 -6.63
C VAL A 154 2.07 -1.32 -6.78
N ASP A 155 2.42 -0.77 -7.93
CA ASP A 155 3.72 -0.12 -8.12
C ASP A 155 3.62 1.41 -8.00
N GLN A 156 2.43 1.97 -8.21
CA GLN A 156 2.20 3.41 -8.18
C GLN A 156 0.90 3.70 -7.47
N THR A 157 0.91 4.65 -6.54
CA THR A 157 -0.30 5.06 -5.82
C THR A 157 -0.33 6.57 -5.61
N VAL A 158 -1.53 7.12 -5.70
CA VAL A 158 -1.88 8.43 -5.13
C VAL A 158 -3.14 8.23 -4.32
N SER A 159 -3.15 8.70 -3.08
CA SER A 159 -4.35 8.73 -2.26
C SER A 159 -4.44 10.04 -1.49
N PHE A 160 -5.65 10.56 -1.34
CA PHE A 160 -5.89 11.73 -0.52
C PHE A 160 -7.30 11.66 0.05
N GLY A 161 -7.51 12.37 1.15
CA GLY A 161 -8.80 12.37 1.81
C GLY A 161 -8.83 13.33 2.97
N ALA A 162 -10.00 13.42 3.59
CA ALA A 162 -10.21 14.25 4.76
C ALA A 162 -11.23 13.62 5.71
N ASP A 163 -11.10 13.98 6.98
CA ASP A 163 -12.10 13.69 8.00
C ASP A 163 -12.55 14.95 8.73
N GLN A 164 -13.78 14.87 9.25
CA GLN A 164 -14.46 15.95 9.94
C GLN A 164 -15.12 15.41 11.22
N ALA A 165 -14.75 16.00 12.36
CA ALA A 165 -15.38 15.71 13.64
C ALA A 165 -16.83 16.23 13.69
N GLY A 166 -17.69 15.50 14.40
CA GLY A 166 -19.14 15.69 14.42
C GLY A 166 -19.69 16.82 15.27
N ASN A 167 -18.85 17.80 15.62
CA ASN A 167 -19.26 19.00 16.34
C ASN A 167 -20.41 19.74 15.63
N ARG A 168 -20.44 19.74 14.29
CA ARG A 168 -21.49 20.42 13.50
C ARG A 168 -22.88 19.79 13.65
N TRP A 169 -22.98 18.51 13.99
CA TRP A 169 -24.25 17.80 14.20
C TRP A 169 -24.41 17.29 15.63
N ARG A 170 -23.78 17.99 16.60
CA ARG A 170 -23.89 17.75 18.05
C ARG A 170 -23.44 16.34 18.49
N ARG A 171 -22.53 15.72 17.74
CA ARG A 171 -21.90 14.45 18.12
C ARG A 171 -20.37 14.60 18.13
N PRO A 172 -19.78 15.18 19.18
CA PRO A 172 -18.37 15.56 19.20
C PRO A 172 -17.39 14.38 19.12
N HIS A 173 -17.86 13.15 19.39
CA HIS A 173 -17.08 11.91 19.29
C HIS A 173 -17.31 11.15 17.99
N ASP A 174 -18.21 11.63 17.14
CA ASP A 174 -18.47 11.05 15.83
C ASP A 174 -17.57 11.70 14.78
N LYS A 175 -17.43 11.02 13.65
CA LYS A 175 -16.61 11.46 12.53
C LYS A 175 -17.19 10.98 11.22
N PHE A 176 -17.20 11.83 10.20
CA PHE A 176 -17.29 11.35 8.81
C PHE A 176 -15.96 11.58 8.11
N GLY A 177 -15.65 10.75 7.13
CA GLY A 177 -14.51 10.96 6.26
C GLY A 177 -14.75 10.44 4.86
N ALA A 178 -13.94 10.94 3.93
CA ALA A 178 -13.90 10.46 2.56
C ALA A 178 -12.46 10.43 2.06
N ALA A 179 -12.17 9.48 1.18
CA ALA A 179 -10.88 9.33 0.55
C ALA A 179 -11.01 8.87 -0.90
N PHE A 180 -10.06 9.28 -1.71
CA PHE A 180 -9.84 8.81 -3.07
C PHE A 180 -8.48 8.12 -3.15
N VAL A 181 -8.42 7.05 -3.94
CA VAL A 181 -7.19 6.35 -4.31
C VAL A 181 -7.16 6.14 -5.81
N MET A 182 -5.98 6.29 -6.39
CA MET A 182 -5.65 5.80 -7.71
C MET A 182 -4.39 4.94 -7.64
N ASN A 183 -4.52 3.65 -7.94
CA ASN A 183 -3.43 2.69 -7.99
C ASN A 183 -3.06 2.36 -9.44
N GLY A 184 -1.82 1.91 -9.67
CA GLY A 184 -1.38 1.38 -10.94
C GLY A 184 -0.15 0.48 -10.79
N ILE A 185 0.13 -0.25 -11.87
CA ILE A 185 1.28 -1.13 -12.02
C ILE A 185 2.14 -0.65 -13.19
N VAL A 186 3.43 -0.96 -13.21
CA VAL A 186 4.33 -0.50 -14.28
C VAL A 186 4.09 -1.26 -15.59
N ALA A 187 4.55 -0.69 -16.72
CA ALA A 187 4.28 -1.24 -18.06
C ALA A 187 4.72 -2.71 -18.25
N ALA A 188 5.85 -3.12 -17.66
CA ALA A 188 6.28 -4.53 -17.73
C ALA A 188 5.30 -5.46 -17.02
N HIS A 189 4.77 -5.04 -15.88
CA HIS A 189 3.77 -5.81 -15.14
C HIS A 189 2.42 -5.82 -15.87
N GLN A 190 2.01 -4.68 -16.48
CA GLN A 190 0.83 -4.63 -17.34
C GLN A 190 0.92 -5.61 -18.51
N GLN A 191 2.05 -5.62 -19.21
CA GLN A 191 2.28 -6.52 -20.34
C GLN A 191 2.31 -7.99 -19.90
N TYR A 192 2.92 -8.28 -18.74
CA TYR A 192 2.95 -9.62 -18.17
C TYR A 192 1.54 -10.17 -17.96
N LEU A 193 0.66 -9.40 -17.32
CA LEU A 193 -0.75 -9.78 -17.11
C LEU A 193 -1.55 -9.80 -18.41
N ALA A 194 -1.28 -8.88 -19.34
CA ALA A 194 -1.95 -8.83 -20.65
C ALA A 194 -1.68 -10.08 -21.51
N LEU A 195 -0.52 -10.70 -21.32
CA LEU A 195 -0.11 -11.95 -21.97
C LEU A 195 -0.55 -13.21 -21.17
N GLY A 196 -1.40 -13.04 -20.16
CA GLY A 196 -1.96 -14.15 -19.38
C GLY A 196 -1.12 -14.60 -18.19
N GLY A 197 -0.06 -13.86 -17.84
CA GLY A 197 0.71 -14.11 -16.64
C GLY A 197 -0.11 -13.94 -15.36
N GLN A 198 0.29 -14.63 -14.30
CA GLN A 198 -0.37 -14.59 -12.99
C GLN A 198 0.62 -14.09 -11.91
N GLY A 199 0.19 -13.11 -11.14
CA GLY A 199 0.80 -12.70 -9.87
C GLY A 199 0.12 -13.40 -8.69
N PHE A 200 0.47 -13.01 -7.47
CA PHE A 200 -0.11 -13.63 -6.27
C PHE A 200 -1.50 -13.05 -5.89
N LEU A 201 -1.91 -11.92 -6.47
CA LEU A 201 -3.26 -11.33 -6.37
C LEU A 201 -3.92 -11.11 -7.73
N LEU A 202 -3.15 -10.87 -8.77
CA LEU A 202 -3.63 -10.47 -10.10
C LEU A 202 -3.45 -11.57 -11.13
N GLY A 203 -4.45 -11.77 -11.97
CA GLY A 203 -4.35 -12.64 -13.14
C GLY A 203 -5.69 -13.28 -13.48
N ASP A 204 -6.14 -13.10 -14.71
CA ASP A 204 -7.40 -13.65 -15.24
C ASP A 204 -7.31 -13.96 -16.74
N GLY A 205 -6.09 -14.22 -17.24
CA GLY A 205 -5.84 -14.63 -18.63
C GLY A 205 -5.63 -13.50 -19.63
N GLY A 206 -5.89 -12.24 -19.25
CA GLY A 206 -5.61 -11.06 -20.07
C GLY A 206 -5.93 -9.75 -19.34
N LEU A 207 -5.37 -8.64 -19.80
CA LEU A 207 -5.50 -7.33 -19.12
C LEU A 207 -5.81 -6.21 -20.11
N ASN A 208 -7.03 -5.68 -20.05
CA ASN A 208 -7.38 -4.38 -20.64
C ASN A 208 -7.08 -3.27 -19.64
N TYR A 209 -5.84 -2.77 -19.64
CA TYR A 209 -5.35 -1.95 -18.54
C TYR A 209 -6.10 -0.62 -18.34
N GLY A 210 -6.49 -0.37 -17.09
CA GLY A 210 -6.93 0.92 -16.58
C GLY A 210 -6.54 1.06 -15.11
N ARG A 211 -6.09 2.24 -14.68
CA ARG A 211 -5.78 2.48 -13.27
C ARG A 211 -7.00 2.17 -12.40
N GLU A 212 -6.75 1.46 -11.29
CA GLU A 212 -7.78 1.17 -10.30
C GLU A 212 -8.05 2.47 -9.53
N LYS A 213 -9.33 2.85 -9.43
CA LYS A 213 -9.76 4.05 -8.71
C LYS A 213 -10.77 3.67 -7.65
N ILE A 214 -10.51 4.10 -6.41
CA ILE A 214 -11.35 3.79 -5.26
C ILE A 214 -11.81 5.11 -4.64
N VAL A 215 -13.11 5.23 -4.38
CA VAL A 215 -13.66 6.24 -3.49
C VAL A 215 -14.21 5.52 -2.27
N GLU A 216 -13.81 5.93 -1.07
CA GLU A 216 -14.35 5.46 0.20
C GLU A 216 -15.01 6.62 0.93
N GLY A 217 -16.21 6.41 1.45
CA GLY A 217 -16.85 7.29 2.42
C GLY A 217 -17.23 6.49 3.65
N TYR A 218 -17.04 7.07 4.83
CA TYR A 218 -17.41 6.42 6.09
C TYR A 218 -18.00 7.38 7.10
N TYR A 219 -18.78 6.84 8.03
CA TYR A 219 -19.25 7.52 9.24
C TYR A 219 -18.98 6.62 10.44
N THR A 220 -18.24 7.14 11.42
CA THR A 220 -17.99 6.49 12.71
C THR A 220 -18.85 7.15 13.78
N ALA A 221 -19.70 6.35 14.43
CA ALA A 221 -20.54 6.73 15.54
C ALA A 221 -19.91 6.26 16.86
N HIS A 222 -19.76 7.17 17.82
CA HIS A 222 -19.51 6.78 19.20
C HIS A 222 -20.84 6.27 19.80
N ILE A 223 -20.89 4.99 20.14
CA ILE A 223 -22.11 4.33 20.65
C ILE A 223 -22.14 4.40 22.17
N TRP A 224 -21.06 3.97 22.80
CA TRP A 224 -20.89 3.92 24.24
C TRP A 224 -19.41 4.09 24.58
N ARG A 225 -19.09 4.27 25.87
CA ARG A 225 -17.71 4.39 26.36
C ARG A 225 -16.83 3.29 25.77
N GLY A 226 -15.82 3.68 24.99
CA GLY A 226 -14.89 2.77 24.34
C GLY A 226 -15.44 2.02 23.13
N VAL A 227 -16.72 2.18 22.76
CA VAL A 227 -17.37 1.45 21.65
C VAL A 227 -17.73 2.40 20.51
N PHE A 228 -17.11 2.17 19.36
CA PHE A 228 -17.35 2.92 18.13
C PHE A 228 -17.77 1.98 17.00
N ALA A 229 -18.88 2.29 16.34
CA ALA A 229 -19.33 1.56 15.16
C ALA A 229 -19.19 2.47 13.93
N ALA A 230 -18.71 1.93 12.82
CA ALA A 230 -18.62 2.65 11.56
C ALA A 230 -19.33 1.89 10.44
N ALA A 231 -19.99 2.64 9.57
CA ALA A 231 -20.44 2.16 8.28
C ALA A 231 -19.56 2.82 7.20
N ASP A 232 -19.09 2.03 6.24
CA ASP A 232 -18.33 2.51 5.09
C ASP A 232 -18.87 1.96 3.76
N LEU A 233 -18.70 2.75 2.71
CA LEU A 233 -19.06 2.37 1.36
C LEU A 233 -17.91 2.72 0.42
N GLN A 234 -17.44 1.72 -0.32
CA GLN A 234 -16.40 1.87 -1.33
C GLN A 234 -16.97 1.68 -2.72
N HIS A 235 -16.57 2.55 -3.65
CA HIS A 235 -16.82 2.42 -5.08
C HIS A 235 -15.47 2.21 -5.79
N ILE A 236 -15.32 1.06 -6.45
CA ILE A 236 -14.07 0.63 -7.07
C ILE A 236 -14.27 0.51 -8.58
N ASN A 237 -13.52 1.30 -9.34
CA ASN A 237 -13.44 1.25 -10.79
C ASN A 237 -12.16 0.53 -11.23
N ASN A 238 -12.27 -0.34 -12.24
CA ASN A 238 -11.21 -1.21 -12.75
C ASN A 238 -10.51 -2.03 -11.63
N PRO A 239 -11.23 -2.85 -10.82
CA PRO A 239 -10.62 -3.69 -9.79
C PRO A 239 -9.44 -4.51 -10.34
N GLY A 240 -8.28 -4.45 -9.68
CA GLY A 240 -7.08 -5.14 -10.16
C GLY A 240 -6.63 -4.72 -11.57
N TYR A 241 -6.83 -3.44 -11.88
CA TYR A 241 -6.36 -2.75 -13.08
C TYR A 241 -6.99 -3.13 -14.42
N ASN A 242 -8.05 -3.94 -14.43
CA ASN A 242 -8.70 -4.37 -15.66
C ASN A 242 -9.99 -3.56 -15.89
N ARG A 243 -10.11 -2.89 -17.05
CA ARG A 243 -11.32 -2.14 -17.45
C ARG A 243 -12.53 -3.04 -17.70
N ASP A 244 -12.27 -4.31 -17.95
CA ASP A 244 -13.34 -5.29 -18.15
C ASP A 244 -13.96 -5.71 -16.79
N ARG A 245 -13.41 -5.22 -15.67
CA ARG A 245 -13.93 -5.43 -14.31
C ARG A 245 -14.60 -4.18 -13.75
N GLY A 246 -15.65 -4.42 -12.96
CA GLY A 246 -16.36 -3.39 -12.21
C GLY A 246 -17.30 -2.53 -13.06
N PRO A 247 -17.82 -1.43 -12.51
CA PRO A 247 -17.59 -0.95 -11.14
C PRO A 247 -18.10 -1.90 -10.07
N ALA A 248 -17.42 -1.94 -8.92
CA ALA A 248 -17.85 -2.69 -7.74
C ALA A 248 -18.23 -1.74 -6.60
N TRP A 249 -19.34 -2.04 -5.92
CA TRP A 249 -19.73 -1.37 -4.68
C TRP A 249 -19.53 -2.33 -3.52
N VAL A 250 -18.77 -1.89 -2.51
CA VAL A 250 -18.43 -2.70 -1.34
C VAL A 250 -18.90 -1.96 -0.09
N PRO A 251 -20.09 -2.31 0.45
CA PRO A 251 -20.50 -1.85 1.77
C PRO A 251 -19.74 -2.63 2.86
N ALA A 252 -19.38 -1.95 3.93
CA ALA A 252 -18.71 -2.56 5.07
C ALA A 252 -19.12 -1.88 6.39
N ALA A 253 -18.87 -2.60 7.48
CA ALA A 253 -19.05 -2.12 8.83
C ALA A 253 -17.80 -2.44 9.65
N ARG A 254 -17.42 -1.54 10.56
CA ARG A 254 -16.26 -1.69 11.45
C ARG A 254 -16.68 -1.45 12.89
N LEU A 255 -16.15 -2.22 13.82
CA LEU A 255 -16.38 -2.06 15.25
C LEU A 255 -15.02 -1.89 15.93
N HIS A 256 -14.87 -0.82 16.72
CA HIS A 256 -13.71 -0.56 17.55
C HIS A 256 -14.14 -0.59 19.02
N VAL A 257 -13.42 -1.36 19.84
CA VAL A 257 -13.72 -1.56 21.27
C VAL A 257 -12.44 -1.36 22.07
N ASP A 258 -12.41 -0.31 22.89
CA ASP A 258 -11.37 -0.05 23.89
C ASP A 258 -11.81 -0.65 25.24
N PHE A 259 -10.91 -1.36 25.92
CA PHE A 259 -11.11 -2.00 27.22
C PHE A 259 -10.13 -1.49 28.28
#